data_AF-A0A8E6B8C0-F1
#
_entry.id   AF-A0A8E6B8C0-F1
#
_cell.length_a   1.000
_cell.length_b   1.000
_cell.length_c   1.000
_cell.angle_alpha   90.00
_cell.angle_beta   90.00
_cell.angle_gamma   90.00
#
_symmetry.space_group_name_H-M   'P 1'
#
loop_
_entity.id
_entity.type
_entity.pdbx_description
1 polymer ?
#
loop_
_entity_poly.entity_id
_entity_poly.type
_entity_poly.pdbx_seq_one_letter_code
_entity_poly.pdbx_strand_id
1 'polypeptide(L)'
;MLEFDAARCRTNVRKAETGDLLDRITVFREDLEPGAVPIIERELRDRGIDALAISQYEQKRPRIKASAGYVLKCSLCHRPAINQAWGWHKMWGFLPVFPRLMRWCEEHQPRSDAN
;
A
#
# COMPACT_ATOMS: atom_id res chain seq x y z
N MET A 1 -20.88 -15.08 8.89
CA MET A 1 -19.73 -14.32 9.39
C MET A 1 -18.50 -15.13 9.03
N LEU A 2 -17.59 -14.62 8.20
CA LEU A 2 -16.34 -15.34 7.90
C LEU A 2 -15.43 -15.21 9.12
N GLU A 3 -15.01 -16.33 9.68
CA GLU A 3 -14.10 -16.35 10.82
C GLU A 3 -12.68 -15.98 10.38
N PHE A 4 -11.94 -15.34 11.28
CA PHE A 4 -10.54 -14.99 11.04
C PHE A 4 -9.67 -16.25 10.91
N ASP A 5 -9.12 -16.50 9.73
CA ASP A 5 -8.18 -17.59 9.48
C ASP A 5 -6.73 -17.12 9.70
N ALA A 6 -6.23 -17.38 10.91
CA ALA A 6 -4.86 -17.04 11.30
C ALA A 6 -3.80 -17.80 10.49
N ALA A 7 -4.07 -19.02 10.04
CA ALA A 7 -3.10 -19.84 9.31
C ALA A 7 -2.90 -19.31 7.89
N ARG A 8 -4.00 -18.96 7.22
CA ARG A 8 -3.96 -18.26 5.93
C ARG A 8 -3.30 -16.90 6.06
N CYS A 9 -3.61 -16.14 7.11
CA CYS A 9 -2.99 -14.84 7.37
C CYS A 9 -1.46 -14.97 7.46
N ARG A 10 -0.93 -15.90 8.27
CA ARG A 10 0.52 -16.16 8.39
C ARG A 10 1.16 -16.51 7.05
N THR A 11 0.48 -17.32 6.24
CA THR A 11 1.00 -17.73 4.93
C THR A 11 1.11 -16.54 3.98
N ASN A 12 0.11 -15.66 3.98
CA ASN A 12 0.12 -14.44 3.18
C ASN A 12 1.19 -13.46 3.66
N VAL A 13 1.32 -13.28 4.98
CA VAL A 13 2.31 -12.39 5.59
C VAL A 13 3.74 -12.83 5.26
N ARG A 14 4.04 -14.12 5.33
CA ARG A 14 5.37 -14.66 4.94
C ARG A 14 5.72 -14.42 3.48
N LYS A 15 4.72 -14.44 2.59
CA LYS A 15 4.91 -14.21 1.15
C LYS A 15 4.96 -12.72 0.79
N ALA A 16 4.43 -11.85 1.64
CA ALA A 16 4.37 -10.42 1.38
C ALA A 16 5.75 -9.77 1.50
N GLU A 17 5.99 -8.76 0.69
CA GLU A 17 7.18 -7.92 0.78
C GLU A 17 7.16 -7.08 2.06
N THR A 18 8.34 -6.77 2.60
CA THR A 18 8.46 -6.01 3.86
C THR A 18 7.82 -4.63 3.76
N GLY A 19 7.92 -3.97 2.60
CA GLY A 19 7.27 -2.68 2.35
C GLY A 19 5.74 -2.75 2.43
N ASP A 20 5.12 -3.80 1.88
CA ASP A 20 3.66 -4.00 1.95
C ASP A 20 3.20 -4.24 3.39
N LEU A 21 3.96 -5.01 4.17
CA LEU A 21 3.68 -5.21 5.60
C LEU A 21 3.80 -3.92 6.41
N LEU A 22 4.82 -3.10 6.11
CA LEU A 22 5.02 -1.79 6.73
C LEU A 22 3.88 -0.82 6.39
N ASP A 23 3.45 -0.77 5.13
CA ASP A 23 2.33 0.08 4.71
C ASP A 23 1.02 -0.33 5.41
N ARG A 24 0.78 -1.65 5.57
CA ARG A 24 -0.41 -2.14 6.27
C ARG A 24 -0.43 -1.76 7.74
N ILE A 25 0.71 -1.86 8.43
CA ILE A 25 0.76 -1.59 9.88
C ILE A 25 0.83 -0.10 10.24
N THR A 26 1.36 0.73 9.32
CA THR A 26 1.52 2.19 9.53
C THR A 26 0.38 3.01 8.92
N VAL A 27 -0.12 2.62 7.75
CA VAL A 27 -1.10 3.43 6.99
C VAL A 27 -2.49 2.87 7.09
N PHE A 28 -2.62 1.56 6.87
CA PHE A 28 -3.89 0.89 6.70
C PHE A 28 -4.23 0.02 7.90
N ARG A 29 -3.74 0.39 9.09
CA ARG A 29 -3.92 -0.41 10.32
C ARG A 29 -5.41 -0.59 10.65
N GLU A 30 -6.21 0.44 10.39
CA GLU A 30 -7.66 0.42 10.59
C GLU A 30 -8.40 -0.53 9.62
N ASP A 31 -7.80 -0.82 8.46
CA ASP A 31 -8.35 -1.77 7.49
C ASP A 31 -8.03 -3.24 7.86
N LEU A 32 -7.19 -3.47 8.88
CA LEU A 32 -6.77 -4.81 9.29
C LEU A 32 -7.74 -5.42 10.30
N GLU A 33 -7.97 -6.72 10.14
CA GLU A 33 -8.58 -7.51 11.21
C GLU A 33 -7.68 -7.47 12.45
N PRO A 34 -8.23 -7.28 13.67
CA PRO A 34 -7.42 -7.14 14.89
C PRO A 34 -6.45 -8.31 15.11
N GLY A 35 -6.81 -9.53 14.70
CA GLY A 35 -5.97 -10.72 14.78
C GLY A 35 -4.78 -10.73 13.79
N ALA A 36 -4.82 -9.95 12.72
CA ALA A 36 -3.76 -9.86 11.71
C ALA A 36 -2.58 -8.98 12.17
N VAL A 37 -2.86 -7.93 12.94
CA VAL A 37 -1.87 -6.98 13.48
C VAL A 37 -0.69 -7.68 14.19
N PRO A 38 -0.91 -8.55 15.21
CA PRO A 38 0.20 -9.20 15.91
C PRO A 38 0.97 -10.19 15.02
N ILE A 39 0.33 -10.76 13.99
CA ILE A 39 0.98 -11.66 13.03
C ILE A 39 1.95 -10.86 12.16
N ILE A 40 1.53 -9.69 11.67
CA ILE A 40 2.35 -8.80 10.86
C ILE A 40 3.51 -8.22 11.68
N GLU A 41 3.25 -7.72 12.89
CA GLU A 41 4.30 -7.17 13.77
C GLU A 41 5.34 -8.23 14.18
N ARG A 42 4.92 -9.49 14.34
CA ARG A 42 5.86 -10.59 14.59
C ARG A 42 6.73 -10.86 13.36
N GLU A 43 6.15 -10.98 12.18
CA GLU A 43 6.91 -11.20 10.94
C GLU A 43 7.90 -10.05 10.69
N LEU A 44 7.50 -8.80 10.90
CA LEU A 44 8.40 -7.65 10.75
C LEU A 44 9.59 -7.74 11.72
N ARG A 45 9.35 -8.13 12.98
CA ARG A 45 10.42 -8.38 13.95
C ARG A 45 11.32 -9.53 13.53
N ASP A 46 10.76 -10.63 13.02
CA ASP A 46 11.53 -11.77 12.52
C ASP A 46 12.41 -11.37 11.32
N ARG A 47 12.04 -10.33 10.58
CA ARG A 47 12.84 -9.69 9.51
C ARG A 47 13.81 -8.62 10.00
N GLY A 48 13.95 -8.43 11.31
CA GLY A 48 14.85 -7.44 11.91
C GLY A 48 14.32 -6.00 11.87
N ILE A 49 13.02 -5.79 11.60
CA ILE A 49 12.39 -4.48 11.61
C ILE A 49 11.77 -4.23 12.99
N ASP A 50 12.35 -3.29 13.73
CA ASP A 50 11.89 -2.90 15.06
C ASP A 50 10.89 -1.73 15.04
N ALA A 51 10.34 -1.38 16.21
CA ALA A 51 9.38 -0.29 16.34
C ALA A 51 9.96 1.07 15.91
N LEU A 52 11.27 1.27 16.08
CA LEU A 52 11.93 2.49 15.65
C LEU A 52 11.98 2.58 14.12
N ALA A 53 12.33 1.50 13.44
CA ALA A 53 12.30 1.42 11.98
C ALA A 53 10.88 1.63 11.43
N ILE A 54 9.85 1.09 12.10
CA ILE A 54 8.44 1.31 11.73
C ILE A 54 8.07 2.80 11.85
N SER A 55 8.40 3.45 12.97
CA SER A 55 8.07 4.87 13.15
C SER A 55 8.82 5.79 12.17
N GLN A 56 10.09 5.48 11.88
CA GLN A 56 10.84 6.17 10.84
C GLN A 56 10.25 5.96 9.44
N TYR A 57 9.78 4.75 9.15
CA TYR A 57 9.10 4.44 7.89
C TYR A 57 7.81 5.25 7.73
N GLU A 58 7.05 5.42 8.82
CA GLU A 58 5.84 6.24 8.83
C GLU A 58 6.13 7.70 8.47
N GLN A 59 7.17 8.28 9.08
CA GLN A 59 7.52 9.72 8.96
C GLN A 59 8.17 10.11 7.63
N LYS A 60 8.97 9.22 7.02
CA LYS A 60 9.85 9.58 5.89
C LYS A 60 9.17 9.62 4.51
N ARG A 61 7.94 9.11 4.37
CA ARG A 61 7.32 8.92 3.05
C ARG A 61 6.20 9.93 2.77
N PRO A 62 6.25 10.67 1.64
CA PRO A 62 5.14 11.52 1.23
C PRO A 62 3.92 10.65 0.87
N ARG A 63 2.73 11.08 1.27
CA ARG A 63 1.47 10.35 1.04
C ARG A 63 0.36 11.33 0.70
N ILE A 64 -0.52 10.95 -0.23
CA ILE A 64 -1.72 11.73 -0.52
C ILE A 64 -2.82 11.31 0.43
N LYS A 65 -3.33 12.27 1.20
CA LYS A 65 -4.51 12.10 2.05
C LYS A 65 -5.76 12.59 1.34
N ALA A 66 -6.86 11.87 1.51
CA ALA A 66 -8.19 12.35 1.14
C ALA A 66 -8.57 13.55 2.02
N SER A 67 -9.58 14.33 1.58
CA SER A 67 -10.17 15.40 2.40
C SER A 67 -10.70 14.90 3.75
N ALA A 68 -11.12 13.64 3.82
CA ALA A 68 -11.55 12.96 5.03
C ALA A 68 -10.39 12.43 5.91
N GLY A 69 -9.12 12.69 5.55
CA GLY A 69 -7.96 12.40 6.38
C GLY A 69 -7.27 11.04 6.16
N TYR A 70 -7.93 10.07 5.52
CA TYR A 70 -7.33 8.76 5.22
C TYR A 70 -6.37 8.80 4.03
N VAL A 71 -5.38 7.91 4.00
CA VAL A 71 -4.40 7.83 2.91
C VAL A 71 -5.00 7.11 1.70
N LEU A 72 -4.81 7.68 0.51
CA LEU A 72 -5.29 7.10 -0.73
C LEU A 72 -4.39 5.94 -1.18
N LYS A 73 -5.00 4.89 -1.74
CA LYS A 73 -4.29 3.76 -2.37
C LYS A 73 -3.98 4.05 -3.83
N CYS A 74 -2.94 3.41 -4.35
CA CYS A 74 -2.62 3.41 -5.78
C CYS A 74 -3.79 2.83 -6.59
N SER A 75 -4.00 3.35 -7.79
CA SER A 75 -5.01 2.84 -8.71
C SER A 75 -4.65 1.48 -9.33
N LEU A 76 -3.39 1.04 -9.21
CA LEU A 76 -2.89 -0.22 -9.79
C LEU A 76 -2.52 -1.27 -8.73
N CYS A 77 -2.30 -0.88 -7.47
CA CYS A 77 -1.97 -1.80 -6.39
C CYS A 77 -2.42 -1.28 -5.02
N HIS A 78 -2.15 -2.04 -3.96
CA HIS A 78 -2.60 -1.70 -2.59
C HIS A 78 -1.68 -0.73 -1.84
N ARG A 79 -0.57 -0.29 -2.44
CA ARG A 79 0.39 0.63 -1.81
C ARG A 79 -0.17 2.05 -1.69
N PRO A 80 0.30 2.84 -0.72
CA PRO A 80 -0.11 4.24 -0.56
C PRO A 80 0.28 5.06 -1.79
N ALA A 81 -0.62 5.93 -2.23
CA ALA A 81 -0.39 6.84 -3.32
C ALA A 81 0.46 8.03 -2.85
N ILE A 82 1.47 8.36 -3.65
CA ILE A 82 2.37 9.50 -3.43
C ILE A 82 2.10 10.64 -4.41
N ASN A 83 1.52 10.32 -5.58
CA ASN A 83 1.20 11.28 -6.64
C ASN A 83 -0.21 11.02 -7.20
N GLN A 84 -0.85 12.08 -7.70
CA GLN A 84 -2.14 12.05 -8.36
C GLN A 84 -2.11 12.96 -9.58
N ALA A 85 -2.32 12.40 -10.77
CA ALA A 85 -2.51 13.19 -11.98
C ALA A 85 -3.47 12.51 -12.95
N TRP A 86 -3.84 13.24 -14.00
CA TRP A 86 -4.67 12.72 -15.06
C TRP A 86 -3.90 11.69 -15.88
N GLY A 87 -4.49 10.52 -16.04
CA GLY A 87 -3.96 9.43 -16.83
C GLY A 87 -5.01 8.88 -17.77
N TRP A 88 -4.54 8.24 -18.84
CA TRP A 88 -5.40 7.53 -19.78
C TRP A 88 -5.41 6.04 -19.43
N HIS A 89 -6.60 5.47 -19.21
CA HIS A 89 -6.75 4.04 -18.99
C HIS A 89 -6.57 3.31 -20.33
N LYS A 90 -5.51 2.52 -20.48
CA LYS A 90 -5.31 1.66 -21.66
C LYS A 90 -6.03 0.33 -21.43
N MET A 91 -7.20 0.12 -22.02
CA MET A 91 -7.71 -1.24 -22.23
C MET A 91 -7.17 -1.75 -23.56
N TRP A 92 -6.47 -2.88 -23.54
CA TRP A 92 -6.24 -3.72 -24.73
C TRP A 92 -5.54 -3.04 -25.92
N GLY A 93 -4.62 -2.10 -25.66
CA GLY A 93 -3.68 -1.60 -26.67
C GLY A 93 -4.24 -0.70 -27.77
N PHE A 94 -5.55 -0.45 -27.86
CA PHE A 94 -6.12 0.42 -28.91
C PHE A 94 -7.33 1.22 -28.39
N LEU A 95 -7.13 2.55 -28.29
CA LEU A 95 -8.06 3.64 -27.93
C LEU A 95 -8.47 3.83 -26.45
N PRO A 96 -8.21 5.03 -25.86
CA PRO A 96 -8.58 5.33 -24.49
C PRO A 96 -9.98 5.95 -24.44
N VAL A 97 -10.86 5.42 -23.59
CA VAL A 97 -12.27 5.83 -23.63
C VAL A 97 -12.53 7.14 -22.87
N PHE A 98 -11.86 7.38 -21.73
CA PHE A 98 -11.97 8.66 -20.99
C PHE A 98 -10.72 8.94 -20.14
N PRO A 99 -10.25 10.21 -20.05
CA PRO A 99 -9.22 10.60 -19.09
C PRO A 99 -9.78 10.41 -17.67
N ARG A 100 -8.98 9.84 -16.77
CA ARG A 100 -9.34 9.64 -15.37
C ARG A 100 -8.23 10.16 -14.47
N LEU A 101 -8.61 10.74 -13.34
CA LEU A 101 -7.69 11.07 -12.26
C LEU A 101 -7.15 9.76 -11.66
N MET A 102 -5.87 9.48 -11.90
CA MET A 102 -5.18 8.27 -11.46
C MET A 102 -4.26 8.59 -10.29
N ARG A 103 -4.06 7.62 -9.40
CA ARG A 103 -3.21 7.73 -8.21
C ARG A 103 -2.09 6.70 -8.29
N TRP A 104 -0.85 7.12 -8.06
CA TRP A 104 0.31 6.26 -8.21
C TRP A 104 1.11 6.15 -6.92
N CYS A 105 1.58 4.95 -6.62
CA CYS A 105 2.62 4.72 -5.62
C CYS A 105 4.00 4.92 -6.25
N GLU A 106 5.05 4.86 -5.44
CA GLU A 106 6.45 5.01 -5.84
C GLU A 106 6.88 4.07 -6.99
N GLU A 107 6.34 2.85 -7.03
CA GLU A 107 6.67 1.88 -8.09
C GLU A 107 5.87 2.07 -9.38
N HIS A 108 4.63 2.55 -9.26
CA HIS A 108 3.71 2.68 -10.39
C HIS A 108 3.66 4.10 -10.94
N GLN A 109 4.46 5.03 -10.41
CA GLN A 109 4.53 6.36 -10.97
C GLN A 109 4.98 6.23 -12.45
N PRO A 110 4.25 6.84 -13.40
CA PRO A 110 4.73 6.89 -14.76
C PRO A 110 6.09 7.58 -14.70
N ARG A 111 7.14 6.86 -15.12
CA ARG A 111 8.47 7.42 -15.22
C ARG A 111 8.32 8.65 -16.11
N SER A 112 8.53 9.83 -15.53
CA SER A 112 8.65 11.04 -16.30
C SER A 112 9.97 10.92 -17.07
N ASP A 113 9.95 10.18 -18.18
CA ASP A 113 10.94 10.32 -19.23
C ASP A 113 10.66 11.68 -19.89
N ALA A 114 10.98 12.74 -19.14
CA ALA A 114 10.99 14.12 -19.58
C ALA A 114 12.46 14.46 -19.85
N ASN A 115 12.78 14.34 -21.14
CA ASN A 115 13.88 15.01 -21.82
C ASN A 115 13.77 16.54 -21.62
#